data_AF-A0A8T2N649-F1
#
_entry.id   AF-A0A8T2N649-F1
#
_cell.length_a   1.000
_cell.length_b   1.000
_cell.length_c   1.000
_cell.angle_alpha   90.00
_cell.angle_beta   90.00
_cell.angle_gamma   90.00
#
_symmetry.space_group_name_H-M   'P 1'
#
loop_
_entity.id
_entity.type
_entity.pdbx_description
1 polymer ?
#
loop_
_entity_poly.entity_id
_entity_poly.type
_entity_poly.pdbx_seq_one_letter_code
_entity_poly.pdbx_strand_id
1 'polypeptide(L)' 'MHHSPPQVVSGMKYVITVEMARTSCRKGDVEKVCTVHEDPQLAAPYLCTFHVWSQPWLNEISVTKQECHH' A
#
# COMPACT_ATOMS: atom_id res chain seq x y z
N MET A 1 36.81 11.00 25.63
CA MET A 1 35.82 9.96 25.29
C MET A 1 34.64 10.67 24.65
N HIS A 2 34.17 10.21 23.47
CA HIS A 2 33.04 10.82 22.77
C HIS A 2 31.82 9.92 22.99
N HIS A 3 30.80 10.43 23.67
CA HIS A 3 29.58 9.68 23.98
C HIS A 3 28.51 10.07 22.97
N SER A 4 28.08 9.13 22.12
CA SER A 4 26.94 9.35 21.23
C SER A 4 25.64 9.20 22.04
N PRO A 5 24.75 10.20 22.07
CA PRO A 5 23.45 10.05 22.72
C PRO A 5 22.58 9.02 21.99
N PRO A 6 21.65 8.34 22.71
CA PRO A 6 20.71 7.41 22.09
C PRO A 6 19.75 8.15 21.15
N GLN A 7 19.45 7.55 19.99
CA GLN A 7 18.50 8.08 19.02
C GLN A 7 17.09 7.56 19.32
N VAL A 8 16.09 8.45 19.34
CA VAL A 8 14.67 8.11 19.42
C VAL A 8 14.06 8.30 18.03
N VAL A 9 13.66 7.21 17.36
CA VAL A 9 13.10 7.26 16.00
C VAL A 9 11.81 6.44 15.90
N SER A 10 10.76 7.01 15.31
CA SER A 10 9.36 6.49 15.34
C SER A 10 8.81 6.09 13.96
N GLY A 11 9.66 5.80 12.99
CA GLY A 11 9.25 5.44 11.62
C GLY A 11 8.80 6.61 10.75
N MET A 12 8.29 6.28 9.56
CA MET A 12 7.70 7.19 8.59
C MET A 12 6.25 6.81 8.33
N LYS A 13 5.33 7.79 8.34
CA LYS A 13 3.92 7.58 8.01
C LYS A 13 3.63 8.13 6.61
N TYR A 14 3.17 7.27 5.72
CA TYR A 14 2.70 7.62 4.39
C TYR A 14 1.18 7.60 4.36
N VAL A 15 0.58 8.60 3.72
CA VAL A 15 -0.84 8.61 3.36
C VAL A 15 -0.90 8.55 1.85
N ILE A 16 -1.44 7.47 1.31
CA ILE A 16 -1.40 7.17 -0.12
C ILE A 16 -2.84 7.01 -0.60
N THR A 17 -3.25 7.85 -1.54
CA THR A 17 -4.55 7.73 -2.21
C THR A 17 -4.33 7.18 -3.61
N VAL A 18 -5.02 6.07 -3.92
CA VAL A 18 -4.89 5.35 -5.19
C VAL A 18 -6.27 5.02 -5.76
N GLU A 19 -6.35 5.03 -7.08
CA GLU A 19 -7.48 4.47 -7.82
C GLU A 19 -7.21 2.98 -8.08
N MET A 20 -8.10 2.14 -7.57
CA MET A 20 -8.03 0.68 -7.69
C MET A 20 -9.03 0.23 -8.74
N ALA A 21 -8.68 -0.76 -9.57
CA ALA A 21 -9.58 -1.34 -10.57
C ALA A 21 -9.44 -2.86 -10.62
N ARG A 22 -10.52 -3.55 -11.01
CA ARG A 22 -10.52 -5.00 -11.20
C ARG A 22 -9.65 -5.37 -12.41
N THR A 23 -8.80 -6.37 -12.24
CA THR A 23 -7.96 -6.92 -13.31
C THR A 23 -8.60 -8.15 -13.96
N SER A 24 -8.05 -8.57 -15.10
CA SER A 24 -8.47 -9.79 -15.81
C SER A 24 -8.00 -11.09 -15.14
N CYS A 25 -6.96 -11.03 -14.31
CA CYS A 25 -6.42 -12.18 -13.57
C CYS A 25 -7.22 -12.50 -12.30
N ARG A 26 -7.11 -13.75 -11.82
CA ARG A 26 -7.55 -14.09 -10.46
C ARG A 26 -6.40 -13.92 -9.47
N LYS A 27 -6.76 -13.58 -8.24
CA LYS A 27 -5.80 -13.48 -7.13
C LYS A 27 -5.22 -14.85 -6.81
N GLY A 28 -3.88 -14.96 -6.82
CA GLY A 28 -3.16 -16.19 -6.51
C GLY A 28 -2.82 -17.05 -7.72
N ASP A 29 -3.18 -16.62 -8.93
CA ASP A 29 -2.68 -17.25 -10.16
C ASP A 29 -1.18 -16.99 -10.36
N VAL A 30 -0.59 -17.75 -11.29
CA VAL A 30 0.84 -17.68 -11.63
C VAL A 30 1.22 -16.36 -12.28
N GLU A 31 0.27 -15.71 -12.96
CA GLU A 31 0.47 -14.44 -13.62
C GLU A 31 0.63 -13.32 -12.59
N LYS A 32 1.75 -12.61 -12.68
CA LYS A 32 2.11 -11.54 -11.74
C LYS A 32 1.84 -10.16 -12.30
N VAL A 33 1.78 -10.04 -13.62
CA VAL A 33 1.52 -8.78 -14.32
C VAL A 33 0.14 -8.87 -14.95
N CYS A 34 -0.80 -8.14 -14.38
CA CYS A 34 -2.20 -8.21 -14.75
C CYS A 34 -2.68 -6.84 -15.23
N THR A 35 -3.37 -6.84 -16.36
CA THR A 35 -4.01 -5.65 -16.91
C THR A 35 -5.36 -5.42 -16.24
N VAL A 36 -5.77 -4.15 -16.18
CA VAL A 36 -7.14 -3.78 -15.81
C VAL A 36 -8.12 -4.44 -16.78
N HIS A 37 -9.29 -4.82 -16.28
CA HIS A 37 -10.33 -5.43 -17.09
C HIS A 37 -10.74 -4.48 -18.24
N GLU A 38 -10.81 -4.99 -19.47
CA GLU A 38 -11.07 -4.17 -20.66
C GLU A 38 -12.49 -3.58 -20.68
N ASP A 39 -13.48 -4.34 -20.20
CA ASP A 39 -14.84 -3.84 -19.99
C ASP A 39 -14.89 -2.84 -18.81
N PRO A 40 -15.22 -1.56 -19.05
CA PRO A 40 -15.27 -0.53 -18.00
C PRO A 40 -16.27 -0.83 -16.88
N GLN A 41 -17.38 -1.50 -17.17
CA GLN A 41 -18.38 -1.86 -16.15
C GLN A 41 -17.84 -2.94 -15.22
N LEU A 42 -17.02 -3.86 -15.74
CA LEU A 42 -16.38 -4.91 -14.95
C LEU A 42 -15.10 -4.44 -14.25
N ALA A 43 -14.41 -3.44 -14.83
CA ALA A 43 -13.25 -2.81 -14.21
C ALA A 43 -13.60 -2.13 -12.89
N ALA A 44 -14.79 -1.53 -12.79
CA ALA A 44 -15.39 -0.97 -11.57
C ALA A 44 -14.38 -0.23 -10.68
N PRO A 45 -13.80 0.89 -11.17
CA PRO A 45 -12.77 1.61 -10.44
C PRO A 45 -13.31 2.22 -9.14
N TYR A 46 -12.50 2.23 -8.10
CA TYR A 46 -12.85 2.78 -6.79
C TYR A 46 -11.62 3.39 -6.12
N LEU A 47 -11.83 4.41 -5.30
CA LEU A 47 -10.74 5.15 -4.66
C LEU A 47 -10.46 4.59 -3.27
N CYS A 48 -9.19 4.30 -2.97
CA CYS A 48 -8.74 3.91 -1.63
C CYS A 48 -7.67 4.86 -1.10
N THR A 49 -7.74 5.14 0.19
CA THR A 49 -6.69 5.83 0.95
C THR A 49 -6.11 4.90 1.99
N PHE A 50 -4.79 4.76 1.99
CA PHE A 50 -4.02 3.92 2.89
C PHE A 50 -3.11 4.76 3.76
N HIS A 51 -3.07 4.44 5.05
CA HIS A 51 -2.08 4.99 5.97
C HIS A 51 -1.04 3.91 6.25
N VAL A 52 0.16 4.05 5.71
CA VAL A 52 1.25 3.08 5.84
C VAL A 52 2.28 3.58 6.82
N TRP A 53 2.65 2.78 7.81
CA TRP A 53 3.77 3.06 8.70
C TRP A 53 4.95 2.18 8.32
N SER A 54 6.09 2.82 8.04
CA SER A 54 7.33 2.14 7.67
C SER A 54 8.41 2.42 8.71
N GLN A 55 9.04 1.37 9.20
CA GLN A 55 10.20 1.42 10.09
C GLN A 55 11.35 0.65 9.42
N PRO A 56 12.09 1.26 8.47
CA PRO A 56 13.09 0.55 7.67
C PRO A 56 14.18 -0.12 8.51
N TRP A 57 14.57 0.50 9.65
CA TRP A 57 15.57 -0.07 10.56
C TRP A 57 15.10 -1.32 11.30
N LEU A 58 13.78 -1.58 11.35
CA LEU A 58 13.19 -2.82 11.88
C LEU A 58 12.74 -3.77 10.76
N ASN A 59 12.95 -3.41 9.48
CA ASN A 59 12.38 -4.10 8.32
C ASN A 59 10.85 -4.27 8.40
N GLU A 60 10.15 -3.30 9.00
CA GLU A 60 8.72 -3.36 9.24
C GLU A 60 7.96 -2.37 8.35
N ILE A 61 6.89 -2.85 7.73
CA ILE A 61 5.91 -2.04 7.01
C ILE A 61 4.52 -2.55 7.38
N SER A 62 3.65 -1.65 7.83
CA SER A 62 2.28 -1.99 8.21
C SER A 62 1.28 -0.99 7.65
N VAL A 63 0.10 -1.49 7.25
CA VAL A 63 -1.05 -0.65 6.93
C VAL A 63 -1.81 -0.40 8.22
N THR A 64 -1.85 0.85 8.67
CA THR A 64 -2.47 1.27 9.92
C THR A 64 -3.92 1.72 9.75
N LYS A 65 -4.28 2.20 8.55
CA LYS A 65 -5.67 2.51 8.16
C LYS A 65 -5.86 2.24 6.67
N GLN A 66 -7.09 1.86 6.31
CA GLN A 66 -7.55 1.66 4.94
C GLN A 66 -8.99 2.15 4.85
N GLU A 67 -9.26 3.04 3.90
CA GLU A 67 -10.59 3.59 3.62
C GLU A 67 -10.83 3.54 2.11
N CYS A 68 -11.93 2.93 1.65
CA CYS A 68 -12.24 2.77 0.23
C CYS A 68 -13.68 3.19 -0.08
N HIS A 69 -13.90 3.83 -1.22
CA HIS A 69 -15.19 4.35 -1.67
C HIS A 69 -15.53 3.76 -3.04
N HIS A 70 -16.57 2.91 -3.07
CA HIS A 70 -17.09 2.22 -4.27
C HIS A 70 -18.18 3.01 -4.97
#